data_AF-A0A969NJ36-F1
#
_entry.id   AF-A0A969NJ36-F1
#
_cell.length_a   1.000
_cell.length_b   1.000
_cell.length_c   1.000
_cell.angle_alpha   90.00
_cell.angle_beta   90.00
_cell.angle_gamma   90.00
#
_symmetry.space_group_name_H-M   'P 1'
#
loop_
_entity.id
_entity.type
_entity.pdbx_description
1 polymer ?
#
loop_
_entity_poly.entity_id
_entity_poly.type
_entity_poly.pdbx_seq_one_letter_code
_entity_poly.pdbx_strand_id
1 'polypeptide(L)'
;MNQINLKVDLNKHGYQVVEQLGCNRAAGRVTYKAIDLARQKNVVIKQFRFLDAGDWSDYKLVEREINVLKSLAHPGIPQYLDSFSTDKESVSSKNTLMHLASTQN
;
A
#
# COMPACT_ATOMS: atom_id res chain seq x y z
N MET A 1 27.94 -0.33 -5.25
CA MET A 1 27.18 0.18 -4.09
C MET A 1 25.87 -0.58 -4.02
N ASN A 2 25.80 -1.66 -3.24
CA ASN A 2 24.59 -2.45 -3.09
C ASN A 2 23.64 -1.71 -2.14
N GLN A 3 22.72 -0.92 -2.70
CA GLN A 3 21.53 -0.53 -1.98
C GLN A 3 20.77 -1.82 -1.64
N ILE A 4 20.84 -2.19 -0.36
CA ILE A 4 19.98 -3.19 0.25
C ILE A 4 18.55 -2.62 0.19
N ASN A 5 17.90 -2.80 -0.95
CA ASN A 5 16.47 -2.56 -1.12
C ASN A 5 15.78 -3.54 -0.19
N LEU A 6 15.32 -3.06 0.96
CA LEU A 6 14.30 -3.72 1.78
C LEU A 6 13.01 -3.78 0.95
N LYS A 7 13.01 -4.66 -0.05
CA LYS A 7 11.92 -4.86 -0.98
C LYS A 7 10.85 -5.59 -0.20
N VAL A 8 9.73 -4.92 0.05
CA VAL A 8 8.53 -5.63 0.49
C VAL A 8 8.20 -6.66 -0.59
N ASP A 9 8.18 -7.93 -0.21
CA ASP A 9 7.81 -9.01 -1.12
C ASP A 9 6.30 -9.21 -1.03
N LEU A 10 5.60 -8.78 -2.08
CA LEU A 10 4.16 -8.91 -2.22
C LEU A 10 3.77 -9.96 -3.27
N ASN A 11 4.74 -10.75 -3.76
CA ASN A 11 4.47 -11.74 -4.81
C ASN A 11 3.48 -12.81 -4.33
N LYS A 12 3.53 -13.18 -3.04
CA LYS A 12 2.55 -14.09 -2.41
C LYS A 12 1.11 -13.57 -2.48
N HIS A 13 0.93 -12.27 -2.65
CA HIS A 13 -0.37 -11.61 -2.80
C HIS A 13 -0.70 -11.28 -4.27
N GLY A 14 0.11 -11.77 -5.22
CA GLY A 14 -0.09 -11.51 -6.65
C GLY A 14 0.41 -10.15 -7.13
N TYR A 15 1.26 -9.46 -6.36
CA TYR A 15 1.79 -8.15 -6.72
C TYR A 15 3.31 -8.11 -6.77
N GLN A 16 3.85 -7.67 -7.89
CA GLN A 16 5.30 -7.45 -8.02
C GLN A 16 5.62 -5.98 -7.82
N VAL A 17 6.35 -5.65 -6.74
CA VAL A 17 6.83 -4.29 -6.50
C VAL A 17 7.89 -3.90 -7.53
N VAL A 18 7.65 -2.76 -8.18
CA VAL A 18 8.55 -2.15 -9.17
C VAL A 18 9.43 -1.12 -8.50
N GLU A 19 8.82 -0.15 -7.79
CA GLU A 19 9.52 0.97 -7.15
C GLU A 19 8.74 1.54 -5.97
N GLN A 20 9.42 2.25 -5.08
CA GLN A 20 8.82 3.01 -4.00
C GLN A 20 8.55 4.45 -4.48
N LEU A 21 7.29 4.88 -4.47
CA LEU A 21 6.87 6.22 -4.88
C LEU A 21 6.98 7.25 -3.75
N GLY A 22 6.88 6.81 -2.49
CA GLY A 22 6.96 7.71 -1.33
C GLY A 22 7.07 6.97 -0.01
N CYS A 23 7.64 7.61 1.01
CA CYS A 23 7.85 7.02 2.33
C CYS A 23 7.76 8.09 3.42
N ASN A 24 6.75 7.99 4.26
CA ASN A 24 6.61 8.77 5.49
C ASN A 24 6.86 7.82 6.68
N ARG A 25 8.14 7.72 7.07
CA ARG A 25 8.58 6.82 8.15
C ARG A 25 7.98 7.20 9.51
N ALA A 26 7.84 8.49 9.78
CA ALA A 26 7.28 8.99 11.03
C ALA A 26 5.83 8.55 11.24
N ALA A 27 5.07 8.38 10.15
CA ALA A 27 3.69 7.90 10.19
C ALA A 27 3.53 6.42 9.79
N GLY A 28 4.63 5.66 9.64
CA GLY A 28 4.59 4.25 9.24
C GLY A 28 4.03 3.99 7.83
N ARG A 29 4.05 4.98 6.92
CA ARG A 29 3.38 4.89 5.60
C ARG A 29 4.39 4.79 4.47
N VAL A 30 4.20 3.84 3.56
CA VAL A 30 5.00 3.73 2.34
C VAL A 30 4.10 3.45 1.13
N THR A 31 4.36 4.13 0.03
CA THR A 31 3.62 3.98 -1.22
C THR A 31 4.53 3.35 -2.27
N TYR A 32 4.03 2.31 -2.93
CA TYR A 32 4.73 1.54 -3.95
C TYR A 32 3.96 1.57 -5.27
N LYS A 33 4.70 1.53 -6.38
CA LYS A 33 4.19 1.11 -7.67
C LYS A 33 4.44 -0.38 -7.81
N ALA A 34 3.41 -1.12 -8.21
CA ALA A 34 3.49 -2.55 -8.42
C ALA A 34 2.75 -2.97 -9.69
N ILE A 35 2.95 -4.22 -10.10
CA ILE A 35 2.21 -4.88 -11.17
C ILE A 35 1.28 -5.90 -10.53
N ASP A 36 -0.03 -5.81 -10.80
CA ASP A 36 -0.98 -6.90 -10.56
C ASP A 36 -0.66 -8.03 -11.55
N LEU A 37 -0.15 -9.15 -11.03
CA LEU A 37 0.31 -10.27 -11.85
C LEU A 37 -0.84 -11.02 -12.55
N ALA A 38 -2.06 -10.97 -12.01
CA ALA A 38 -3.21 -11.62 -12.62
C ALA A 38 -3.74 -10.80 -13.82
N ARG A 39 -3.71 -9.47 -13.71
CA ARG A 39 -4.25 -8.56 -14.74
C ARG A 39 -3.20 -7.93 -15.64
N GLN A 40 -1.92 -8.06 -15.29
CA GLN A 40 -0.79 -7.41 -15.96
C GLN A 40 -0.97 -5.88 -16.06
N LYS A 41 -1.47 -5.27 -14.97
CA LYS A 41 -1.72 -3.82 -14.89
C LYS A 41 -0.91 -3.18 -13.76
N ASN A 42 -0.52 -1.92 -13.97
CA ASN A 42 0.11 -1.12 -12.92
C ASN A 42 -0.90 -0.75 -11.84
N VAL A 43 -0.52 -0.92 -10.59
CA VAL A 43 -1.29 -0.58 -9.39
C VAL A 43 -0.42 0.20 -8.41
N VAL A 44 -1.07 0.99 -7.55
CA VAL A 44 -0.43 1.66 -6.43
C VAL A 44 -0.79 0.91 -5.15
N ILE A 45 0.22 0.58 -4.35
CA ILE A 45 0.04 -0.08 -3.06
C ILE A 45 0.48 0.88 -1.97
N LYS A 46 -0.44 1.24 -1.07
CA LYS A 46 -0.10 2.03 0.12
C LYS A 46 -0.06 1.10 1.33
N GLN A 47 1.14 0.94 1.86
CA GLN A 47 1.41 0.14 3.04
C GLN A 47 1.38 1.02 4.29
N PHE A 48 0.61 0.58 5.28
CA PHE A 48 0.59 1.10 6.63
C PHE A 48 1.26 0.06 7.54
N ARG A 49 2.38 0.43 8.15
CA ARG A 49 3.14 -0.43 9.07
C ARG A 49 2.84 -0.02 10.49
N PHE A 50 2.52 -0.99 11.31
CA PHE A 50 2.27 -0.79 12.74
C PHE A 50 3.35 -1.54 13.51
N LEU A 51 4.03 -0.86 14.43
CA LEU A 51 4.89 -1.55 15.38
C LEU A 51 3.98 -2.30 16.35
N ASP A 52 4.31 -3.53 16.74
CA ASP A 52 3.47 -4.37 17.63
C ASP A 52 3.31 -3.82 19.07
N ALA A 53 3.65 -2.55 19.32
CA ALA A 53 3.42 -1.84 20.57
C ALA A 53 2.04 -1.15 20.60
N GLY A 54 0.97 -1.94 20.54
CA GLY A 54 -0.22 -1.70 21.37
C GLY A 54 -1.14 -0.51 21.10
N ASP A 55 -0.90 0.36 20.11
CA ASP A 55 -1.78 1.52 19.90
C ASP A 55 -2.81 1.29 18.78
N TRP A 56 -3.96 0.74 19.17
CA TRP A 56 -5.15 0.56 18.33
C TRP A 56 -5.65 1.87 17.67
N SER A 57 -5.16 3.04 18.12
CA SER A 57 -5.49 4.33 17.52
C SER A 57 -4.96 4.46 16.08
N ASP A 58 -3.78 3.91 15.80
CA ASP A 58 -3.20 3.90 14.44
C ASP A 58 -4.06 3.07 13.48
N TYR A 59 -4.62 1.94 13.96
CA TYR A 59 -5.54 1.11 13.18
C TYR A 59 -6.82 1.87 12.81
N LYS A 60 -7.42 2.57 13.77
CA LYS A 60 -8.64 3.39 13.54
C LYS A 60 -8.39 4.52 12.54
N LEU A 61 -7.21 5.13 12.55
CA LEU A 61 -6.87 6.20 11.62
C LEU A 61 -6.76 5.66 10.19
N VAL A 62 -6.21 4.47 10.02
CA VAL A 62 -6.11 3.79 8.72
C VAL A 62 -7.47 3.33 8.21
N GLU A 63 -8.37 2.85 9.07
CA GLU A 63 -9.74 2.52 8.65
C GLU A 63 -10.51 3.73 8.13
N ARG A 64 -10.37 4.90 8.78
CA ARG A 64 -10.96 6.14 8.28
C ARG A 64 -10.42 6.50 6.90
N GLU A 65 -9.10 6.41 6.70
CA GLU A 65 -8.48 6.70 5.42
C GLU A 65 -8.96 5.74 4.31
N ILE A 66 -9.09 4.45 4.63
CA ILE A 66 -9.67 3.44 3.71
C ILE A 66 -11.12 3.76 3.37
N ASN A 67 -11.94 4.12 4.35
CA ASN A 67 -13.34 4.44 4.12
C ASN A 67 -13.51 5.67 3.24
N VAL A 68 -12.67 6.70 3.44
CA VAL A 68 -12.63 7.86 2.54
C VAL A 68 -12.23 7.43 1.13
N LEU A 69 -11.16 6.65 0.96
CA LEU A 69 -10.72 6.16 -0.35
C LEU A 69 -11.79 5.31 -1.06
N LYS A 70 -12.55 4.50 -0.32
CA LYS A 70 -13.69 3.72 -0.86
C LYS A 70 -14.83 4.60 -1.36
N SER A 71 -15.06 5.75 -0.72
CA SER A 71 -16.11 6.71 -1.13
C SER A 71 -15.71 7.62 -2.30
N LEU A 72 -14.41 7.68 -2.63
CA LEU A 72 -13.91 8.54 -3.70
C LEU A 72 -13.95 7.80 -5.04
N ALA A 73 -14.83 8.23 -5.93
CA ALA A 73 -14.88 7.80 -7.32
C ALA A 73 -14.63 9.00 -8.23
N HIS A 74 -13.36 9.34 -8.43
CA HIS A 74 -12.97 10.49 -9.24
C HIS A 74 -11.80 10.13 -10.17
N PRO A 75 -11.84 10.50 -11.46
CA PRO A 75 -10.80 10.11 -12.44
C PRO A 75 -9.39 10.60 -12.08
N GLY A 76 -9.28 11.71 -11.36
CA GLY A 76 -8.01 12.25 -10.86
C GLY A 76 -7.49 11.63 -9.55
N ILE A 77 -8.21 10.67 -8.96
CA ILE A 77 -7.85 10.03 -7.68
C ILE A 77 -7.73 8.52 -7.92
N PRO A 78 -6.62 7.87 -7.50
CA PRO A 78 -6.48 6.42 -7.51
C PRO A 78 -7.70 5.73 -6.87
N GLN A 79 -8.44 4.94 -7.66
CA GLN A 79 -9.62 4.23 -7.16
C GLN A 79 -9.18 3.10 -6.22
N TYR A 80 -9.76 3.03 -5.02
CA TYR A 80 -9.57 1.91 -4.11
C TYR A 80 -10.03 0.60 -4.77
N LEU A 81 -9.18 -0.43 -4.69
CA LEU A 81 -9.44 -1.74 -5.23
C LEU A 81 -9.77 -2.74 -4.12
N ASP A 82 -8.86 -2.86 -3.16
CA ASP A 82 -8.92 -3.88 -2.12
C ASP A 82 -7.90 -3.56 -1.00
N SER A 83 -7.84 -4.37 0.05
CA SER A 83 -6.80 -4.30 1.07
C SER A 83 -6.49 -5.67 1.64
N PHE A 84 -5.22 -5.92 1.96
CA PHE A 84 -4.74 -7.18 2.54
C PHE A 84 -3.70 -6.92 3.62
N SER A 85 -3.62 -7.82 4.60
CA SER A 85 -2.62 -7.74 5.66
C SER A 85 -1.38 -8.56 5.31
N THR A 86 -0.22 -8.09 5.76
CA THR A 86 1.05 -8.82 5.71
C THR A 86 1.66 -8.79 7.09
N ASP A 87 1.93 -9.95 7.67
CA ASP A 87 2.59 -10.07 8.96
C ASP A 87 4.05 -10.48 8.74
N LYS A 88 4.98 -9.73 9.32
CA LYS A 88 6.38 -10.13 9.48
C LYS A 88 6.71 -10.07 10.97
N GLU A 89 7.56 -10.97 11.44
CA GLU A 89 7.94 -11.11 12.85
C GLU A 89 8.11 -9.75 13.55
N SER A 90 7.18 -9.42 14.46
CA SER A 90 7.08 -8.19 15.27
C SER A 90 6.52 -6.90 14.60
N VAL A 91 6.04 -6.96 13.35
CA VAL A 91 5.41 -5.84 12.64
C VAL A 91 4.23 -6.34 11.81
N SER A 92 3.01 -6.09 12.26
CA SER A 92 1.83 -6.22 11.40
C SER A 92 1.73 -5.03 10.44
N SER A 93 1.33 -5.29 9.19
CA SER A 93 1.10 -4.25 8.18
C SER A 93 -0.22 -4.45 7.46
N LYS A 94 -0.95 -3.36 7.23
CA LYS A 94 -2.15 -3.34 6.38
C LYS A 94 -1.80 -2.65 5.07
N ASN A 95 -2.03 -3.32 3.96
CA ASN A 95 -1.75 -2.82 2.62
C ASN A 95 -3.06 -2.50 1.93
N THR A 96 -3.17 -1.30 1.35
CA THR A 96 -4.31 -0.92 0.52
C THR A 96 -3.88 -0.88 -0.94
N LEU A 97 -4.73 -1.44 -1.79
CA LEU A 97 -4.57 -1.50 -3.22
C LEU A 97 -5.40 -0.40 -3.85
N MET A 98 -4.78 0.33 -4.76
CA MET A 98 -5.43 1.36 -5.55
C MET A 98 -5.07 1.13 -7.02
N HIS A 99 -6.03 1.31 -7.93
CA HIS A 99 -5.68 1.50 -9.34
C HIS A 99 -4.79 2.73 -9.45
N LEU A 100 -3.74 2.69 -10.28
CA LEU A 100 -3.19 3.96 -10.76
C LEU A 100 -4.36 4.72 -11.40
N ALA A 101 -4.62 5.94 -10.94
CA ALA A 101 -5.44 6.85 -11.72
C ALA A 101 -4.85 6.84 -13.12
N SER A 102 -5.67 6.49 -14.11
CA SER A 102 -5.26 6.57 -15.50
C SER A 102 -4.77 8.00 -15.69
N THR A 103 -3.47 8.19 -15.84
CA THR A 103 -2.98 9.40 -16.47
C THR A 103 -3.52 9.33 -17.89
N GLN A 104 -4.73 9.86 -18.10
CA GLN A 104 -5.12 10.38 -19.39
C GLN A 104 -4.27 11.62 -19.57
N ASN A 105 -3.03 11.42 -20.02
CA ASN A 105 -2.34 12.06 -21.15
C ASN A 105 -0.84 11.78 -21.04
#